data_AF-A0A519YBI8-F1
#
_entry.id   AF-A0A519YBI8-F1
#
_cell.length_a   1.000
_cell.length_b   1.000
_cell.length_c   1.000
_cell.angle_alpha   90.00
_cell.angle_beta   90.00
_cell.angle_gamma   90.00
#
_symmetry.space_group_name_H-M   'P 1'
#
loop_
_entity.id
_entity.type
_entity.pdbx_description
1 polymer ?
#
loop_
_entity_poly.entity_id
_entity_poly.type
_entity_poly.pdbx_seq_one_letter_code
_entity_poly.pdbx_strand_id
1 'polypeptide(L)'
;MQFAAIRVDPTPPPVRDSGPSTAPQKQTNSRLLASTGSIAVATLVSRITGFAKQLLVLTLLGGSVASSFTVASQIPNMISELVLGAVLTAIVVPVLVRAEREDPDQGAAFVRRLFTATCVLLGTAALLATAAAPVLTTHVFLSADGKVNTSLTTALSYLLLPAILFYGLSALLTAILNTRQVFKPGAWAPVLNNVVMLTVLVIYYATPGEITLDPVRMSDPKLLVLGVGVTLGVVVQAMSLVPAIRRESISLKPLWGLDDRLKQFGGMAVAIVLYVLISQAGMIVATRISSHADASGPAIYNNAWLLLQLPYGVLGVTVLTAIMPRLSRNAAADDTPAVVDDLSVATRLTMISLVPIITFLTFAGPEIGQALYGYGNFGSGDAERLGQAVSWSAFTLIPYSLVLIQLRVFYAREQAWTPTWIVLGITAVKIALSALTPMIASSDDQVVILLGVANGLGYITGAVVGGWLLHRSLGNLQMANVGKTVWVVVLASMAGALVMLGADRLLGLDRLTSLFGGPGSMVRVMISGVLMLVVTFVILWFAKIPEIVSITVAVTRKVRALRGRGAAPEPEVDPLADAETELIPVVRATPHEVGGQPRGIERPGGLPYPGHERVGSPPGTGRSWAFENEGVRVS
;
A
#
# COMPACT_ATOMS: atom_id res chain seq x y z
N MET A 1 -55.29 -5.32 54.64
CA MET A 1 -55.50 -6.79 54.66
C MET A 1 -54.19 -7.46 54.29
N GLN A 2 -53.81 -8.50 55.03
CA GLN A 2 -52.77 -9.52 54.77
C GLN A 2 -51.44 -9.11 54.10
N PHE A 3 -50.39 -9.12 54.92
CA PHE A 3 -49.03 -9.46 54.49
C PHE A 3 -48.95 -10.96 54.15
N ALA A 4 -48.16 -11.29 53.13
CA ALA A 4 -47.58 -12.60 52.87
C ALA A 4 -46.29 -12.32 52.07
N ALA A 5 -45.11 -12.90 52.24
CA ALA A 5 -44.57 -14.01 53.01
C ALA A 5 -43.37 -14.44 52.14
N ILE A 6 -42.15 -14.37 52.67
CA ILE A 6 -40.94 -14.74 51.92
C ILE A 6 -40.98 -16.25 51.62
N ARG A 7 -40.71 -16.65 50.37
CA ARG A 7 -40.27 -18.01 50.04
C ARG A 7 -38.97 -17.96 49.24
N VAL A 8 -37.99 -18.69 49.75
CA VAL A 8 -36.79 -19.11 49.06
C VAL A 8 -37.04 -20.53 48.57
N ASP A 9 -36.76 -20.82 47.31
CA ASP A 9 -36.85 -22.14 46.68
C ASP A 9 -35.82 -22.22 45.53
N PRO A 10 -35.44 -23.43 45.04
CA PRO A 10 -34.02 -23.80 45.12
C PRO A 10 -33.29 -24.00 43.79
N THR A 11 -31.96 -24.13 43.89
CA THR A 11 -30.97 -24.79 42.99
C THR A 11 -31.23 -24.80 41.46
N PRO A 12 -30.29 -24.29 40.63
CA PRO A 12 -30.39 -24.40 39.18
C PRO A 12 -30.31 -25.87 38.71
N PRO A 13 -30.92 -26.22 37.56
CA PRO A 13 -30.93 -27.57 37.03
C PRO A 13 -29.52 -28.04 36.60
N PRO A 14 -29.26 -29.36 36.57
CA PRO A 14 -27.94 -29.88 36.24
C PRO A 14 -27.54 -29.54 34.80
N VAL A 15 -26.28 -29.12 34.64
CA VAL A 15 -25.64 -28.96 33.33
C VAL A 15 -25.63 -30.32 32.64
N ARG A 16 -26.17 -30.37 31.42
CA ARG A 16 -26.04 -31.57 30.57
C ARG A 16 -24.61 -31.68 30.08
N ASP A 17 -23.99 -32.83 30.29
CA ASP A 17 -22.70 -33.15 29.67
C ASP A 17 -22.78 -33.06 28.14
N SER A 18 -22.23 -31.98 27.59
CA SER A 18 -21.89 -31.94 26.17
C SER A 18 -20.65 -32.82 25.97
N GLY A 19 -20.86 -34.01 25.41
CA GLY A 19 -19.77 -34.90 25.01
C GLY A 19 -18.76 -34.23 24.05
N PRO A 20 -17.58 -34.84 23.86
CA PRO A 20 -16.45 -34.18 23.20
C PRO A 20 -16.81 -33.65 21.82
N SER A 21 -16.71 -32.31 21.66
CA SER A 21 -17.03 -31.63 20.42
C SER A 21 -16.07 -32.09 19.30
N THR A 22 -16.61 -32.79 18.31
CA THR A 22 -15.87 -33.23 17.13
C THR A 22 -15.55 -32.06 16.19
N ALA A 23 -14.46 -31.37 16.50
CA ALA A 23 -13.59 -30.61 15.61
C ALA A 23 -14.22 -29.70 14.50
N PRO A 24 -14.43 -28.41 14.78
CA PRO A 24 -14.68 -27.38 13.76
C PRO A 24 -13.46 -26.45 13.54
N GLN A 25 -12.26 -26.98 13.23
CA GLN A 25 -11.06 -26.12 13.05
C GLN A 25 -10.25 -26.31 11.75
N LYS A 26 -10.46 -27.40 10.97
CA LYS A 26 -9.77 -27.58 9.67
C LYS A 26 -10.46 -26.86 8.49
N GLN A 27 -11.80 -26.71 8.50
CA GLN A 27 -12.51 -26.12 7.36
C GLN A 27 -12.37 -24.58 7.27
N THR A 28 -12.32 -23.89 8.41
CA THR A 28 -12.21 -22.41 8.47
C THR A 28 -10.88 -21.94 7.89
N ASN A 29 -9.77 -22.55 8.32
CA ASN A 29 -8.43 -22.24 7.80
C ASN A 29 -8.31 -22.53 6.30
N SER A 30 -8.89 -23.64 5.81
CA SER A 30 -8.89 -23.95 4.37
C SER A 30 -9.68 -22.93 3.54
N ARG A 31 -10.84 -22.46 4.03
CA ARG A 31 -11.61 -21.41 3.34
C ARG A 31 -10.91 -20.04 3.33
N LEU A 32 -10.23 -19.68 4.42
CA LEU A 32 -9.44 -18.43 4.52
C LEU A 32 -8.18 -18.47 3.64
N LEU A 33 -7.47 -19.60 3.58
CA LEU A 33 -6.32 -19.77 2.70
C LEU A 33 -6.74 -19.76 1.21
N ALA A 34 -7.86 -20.42 0.87
CA ALA A 34 -8.41 -20.43 -0.48
C ALA A 34 -9.05 -19.10 -0.92
N SER A 35 -9.50 -18.24 0.02
CA SER A 35 -9.93 -16.87 -0.31
C SER A 35 -8.72 -15.97 -0.56
N THR A 36 -7.72 -16.01 0.34
CA THR A 36 -6.45 -15.25 0.21
C THR A 36 -5.74 -15.53 -1.12
N GLY A 37 -5.63 -16.80 -1.51
CA GLY A 37 -5.01 -17.17 -2.79
C GLY A 37 -5.72 -16.58 -4.01
N SER A 38 -7.06 -16.55 -4.00
CA SER A 38 -7.83 -15.97 -5.11
C SER A 38 -7.67 -14.45 -5.20
N ILE A 39 -7.58 -13.76 -4.05
CA ILE A 39 -7.34 -12.31 -4.00
C ILE A 39 -5.94 -11.96 -4.51
N ALA A 40 -4.92 -12.73 -4.13
CA ALA A 40 -3.55 -12.54 -4.60
C ALA A 40 -3.45 -12.72 -6.13
N VAL A 41 -4.08 -13.77 -6.69
CA VAL A 41 -4.14 -13.99 -8.15
C VAL A 41 -4.88 -12.87 -8.85
N ALA A 42 -6.07 -12.47 -8.36
CA ALA A 42 -6.83 -11.37 -8.95
C ALA A 42 -6.06 -10.04 -8.93
N THR A 43 -5.34 -9.76 -7.84
CA THR A 43 -4.46 -8.57 -7.72
C THR A 43 -3.31 -8.60 -8.73
N LEU A 44 -2.65 -9.75 -8.91
CA LEU A 44 -1.57 -9.92 -9.87
C LEU A 44 -2.07 -9.75 -11.31
N VAL A 45 -3.18 -10.42 -11.66
CA VAL A 45 -3.82 -10.30 -12.98
C VAL A 45 -4.29 -8.85 -13.22
N SER A 46 -4.83 -8.17 -12.21
CA SER A 46 -5.23 -6.76 -12.32
C SER A 46 -4.04 -5.84 -12.57
N ARG A 47 -2.88 -6.08 -11.93
CA ARG A 47 -1.66 -5.28 -12.16
C ARG A 47 -1.11 -5.52 -13.57
N ILE A 48 -1.03 -6.77 -14.01
CA ILE A 48 -0.55 -7.14 -15.36
C ILE A 48 -1.48 -6.57 -16.43
N THR A 49 -2.78 -6.78 -16.33
CA THR A 49 -3.77 -6.28 -17.32
C THR A 49 -3.87 -4.76 -17.33
N GLY A 50 -3.74 -4.11 -16.17
CA GLY A 50 -3.72 -2.65 -16.05
C GLY A 50 -2.47 -2.03 -16.69
N PHE A 51 -1.31 -2.66 -16.52
CA PHE A 51 -0.07 -2.26 -17.20
C PHE A 51 -0.16 -2.49 -18.72
N ALA A 52 -0.64 -3.67 -19.16
CA ALA A 52 -0.83 -3.98 -20.58
C ALA A 52 -1.81 -3.00 -21.26
N LYS A 53 -2.92 -2.64 -20.57
CA LYS A 53 -3.83 -1.57 -21.00
C LYS A 53 -3.06 -0.27 -21.21
N GLN A 54 -2.26 0.16 -20.22
CA GLN A 54 -1.54 1.43 -20.30
C GLN A 54 -0.51 1.46 -21.44
N LEU A 55 0.21 0.35 -21.67
CA LEU A 55 1.10 0.20 -22.83
C LEU A 55 0.32 0.38 -24.14
N LEU A 56 -0.81 -0.32 -24.31
CA LEU A 56 -1.64 -0.23 -25.51
C LEU A 56 -2.28 1.14 -25.71
N VAL A 57 -2.64 1.87 -24.64
CA VAL A 57 -3.09 3.26 -24.75
C VAL A 57 -2.02 4.11 -25.42
N LEU A 58 -0.75 4.00 -25.03
CA LEU A 58 0.32 4.79 -25.64
C LEU A 58 0.65 4.34 -27.06
N THR A 59 0.83 3.04 -27.29
CA THR A 59 1.26 2.52 -28.61
C THR A 59 0.18 2.60 -29.70
N LEU A 60 -1.11 2.60 -29.33
CA LEU A 60 -2.21 2.72 -30.31
C LEU A 60 -2.65 4.16 -30.56
N LEU A 61 -2.67 5.03 -29.54
CA LEU A 61 -3.12 6.42 -29.69
C LEU A 61 -1.99 7.35 -30.16
N GLY A 62 -0.74 7.03 -29.81
CA GLY A 62 0.39 7.96 -29.97
C GLY A 62 0.38 9.07 -28.92
N GLY A 63 1.53 9.71 -28.70
CA GLY A 63 1.77 10.51 -27.49
C GLY A 63 0.78 11.68 -27.28
N SER A 64 0.44 12.41 -28.33
CA SER A 64 -0.48 13.57 -28.26
C SER A 64 -1.93 13.20 -27.90
N VAL A 65 -2.49 12.17 -28.55
CA VAL A 65 -3.83 11.64 -28.27
C VAL A 65 -3.84 10.91 -26.92
N ALA A 66 -2.78 10.16 -26.61
CA ALA A 66 -2.61 9.52 -25.30
C ALA A 66 -2.55 10.55 -24.15
N SER A 67 -1.98 11.73 -24.35
CA SER A 67 -2.02 12.83 -23.36
C SER A 67 -3.44 13.35 -23.17
N SER A 68 -4.15 13.65 -24.26
CA SER A 68 -5.54 14.11 -24.19
C SER A 68 -6.44 13.10 -23.46
N PHE A 69 -6.26 11.81 -23.75
CA PHE A 69 -6.92 10.71 -23.05
C PHE A 69 -6.49 10.55 -21.59
N THR A 70 -5.20 10.70 -21.29
CA THR A 70 -4.66 10.63 -19.92
C THR A 70 -5.26 11.74 -19.07
N VAL A 71 -5.28 12.98 -19.55
CA VAL A 71 -5.88 14.11 -18.82
C VAL A 71 -7.39 13.91 -18.67
N ALA A 72 -8.11 13.56 -19.73
CA ALA A 72 -9.56 13.35 -19.67
C ALA A 72 -9.96 12.20 -18.72
N SER A 73 -9.13 11.16 -18.58
CA SER A 73 -9.37 10.04 -17.67
C SER A 73 -8.90 10.31 -16.22
N GLN A 74 -7.99 11.25 -16.00
CA GLN A 74 -7.62 11.70 -14.64
C GLN A 74 -8.78 12.39 -13.92
N ILE A 75 -9.53 13.28 -14.59
CA ILE A 75 -10.61 14.06 -13.97
C ILE A 75 -11.62 13.18 -13.20
N PRO A 76 -12.24 12.13 -13.79
CA PRO A 76 -13.15 11.26 -13.04
C PRO A 76 -12.42 10.47 -11.95
N ASN A 77 -11.20 9.99 -12.21
CA ASN A 77 -10.43 9.22 -11.23
C ASN A 77 -10.14 10.04 -9.97
N MET A 78 -9.77 11.32 -10.11
CA MET A 78 -9.45 12.21 -8.99
C MET A 78 -10.68 12.58 -8.16
N ILE A 79 -11.83 12.79 -8.81
CA ILE A 79 -13.11 13.02 -8.11
C ILE A 79 -13.52 11.75 -7.37
N SER A 80 -13.41 10.58 -8.00
CA SER A 80 -13.69 9.30 -7.36
C SER A 80 -12.72 8.97 -6.23
N GLU A 81 -11.43 9.29 -6.34
CA GLU A 81 -10.43 9.13 -5.28
C GLU A 81 -10.72 10.05 -4.09
N LEU A 82 -11.16 11.29 -4.34
CA LEU A 82 -11.60 12.21 -3.29
C LEU A 82 -12.82 11.67 -2.54
N VAL A 83 -13.85 11.17 -3.23
CA VAL A 83 -15.04 10.62 -2.56
C VAL A 83 -14.76 9.28 -1.87
N LEU A 84 -14.03 8.37 -2.53
CA LEU A 84 -13.68 7.06 -1.99
C LEU A 84 -12.71 7.16 -0.82
N GLY A 85 -11.56 7.78 -1.03
CA GLY A 85 -10.50 7.87 -0.03
C GLY A 85 -10.91 8.68 1.18
N ALA A 86 -11.57 9.83 0.97
CA ALA A 86 -11.82 10.78 2.05
C ALA A 86 -13.16 10.62 2.77
N VAL A 87 -14.21 10.11 2.09
CA VAL A 87 -15.52 9.90 2.73
C VAL A 87 -15.73 8.42 3.05
N LEU A 88 -15.59 7.53 2.05
CA LEU A 88 -15.95 6.12 2.22
C LEU A 88 -14.95 5.35 3.11
N THR A 89 -13.65 5.46 2.86
CA THR A 89 -12.66 4.69 3.64
C THR A 89 -12.50 5.23 5.08
N ALA A 90 -12.55 6.55 5.26
CA ALA A 90 -12.31 7.21 6.54
C ALA A 90 -13.47 7.11 7.54
N ILE A 91 -14.70 7.42 7.09
CA ILE A 91 -15.89 7.45 7.94
C ILE A 91 -16.67 6.15 7.83
N VAL A 92 -16.95 5.75 6.59
CA VAL A 92 -18.02 4.79 6.33
C VAL A 92 -17.63 3.37 6.70
N VAL A 93 -16.40 2.92 6.43
CA VAL A 93 -15.98 1.55 6.79
C VAL A 93 -16.04 1.30 8.31
N PRO A 94 -15.48 2.15 9.20
CA PRO A 94 -15.64 1.97 10.65
C PRO A 94 -17.10 2.00 11.12
N VAL A 95 -17.90 2.96 10.63
CA VAL A 95 -19.32 3.08 11.02
C VAL A 95 -20.14 1.90 10.50
N LEU A 96 -19.84 1.37 9.31
CA LEU A 96 -20.51 0.22 8.71
C LEU A 96 -20.24 -1.07 9.51
N VAL A 97 -18.98 -1.33 9.88
CA VAL A 97 -18.61 -2.46 10.75
C VAL A 97 -19.28 -2.35 12.12
N ARG A 98 -19.43 -1.12 12.63
CA ARG A 98 -20.13 -0.86 13.90
C ARG A 98 -21.64 -1.10 13.78
N ALA A 99 -22.29 -0.57 12.75
CA ALA A 99 -23.70 -0.78 12.45
C ALA A 99 -24.03 -2.26 12.26
N GLU A 100 -23.19 -3.03 11.56
CA GLU A 100 -23.38 -4.47 11.36
C GLU A 100 -23.35 -5.28 12.67
N ARG A 101 -22.66 -4.78 13.70
CA ARG A 101 -22.56 -5.42 15.03
C ARG A 101 -23.59 -4.93 16.05
N GLU A 102 -23.91 -3.64 16.03
CA GLU A 102 -24.73 -2.99 17.07
C GLU A 102 -26.22 -2.88 16.68
N ASP A 103 -26.56 -2.86 15.38
CA ASP A 103 -27.94 -2.62 14.95
C ASP A 103 -28.75 -3.92 14.84
N PRO A 104 -30.02 -3.96 15.33
CA PRO A 104 -30.87 -5.16 15.28
C PRO A 104 -31.14 -5.71 13.87
N ASP A 105 -30.97 -4.88 12.84
CA ASP A 105 -31.13 -5.24 11.43
C ASP A 105 -29.79 -5.55 10.73
N GLN A 106 -28.71 -5.75 11.49
CA GLN A 106 -27.34 -5.95 11.02
C GLN A 106 -26.86 -4.82 10.09
N GLY A 107 -27.29 -3.58 10.38
CA GLY A 107 -26.93 -2.37 9.64
C GLY A 107 -27.63 -2.21 8.30
N ALA A 108 -28.69 -2.97 8.00
CA ALA A 108 -29.37 -2.92 6.70
C ALA A 108 -29.96 -1.54 6.38
N ALA A 109 -30.54 -0.84 7.35
CA ALA A 109 -31.02 0.54 7.19
C ALA A 109 -29.86 1.52 6.96
N PHE A 110 -28.74 1.35 7.66
CA PHE A 110 -27.53 2.16 7.46
C PHE A 110 -26.97 1.97 6.04
N VAL A 111 -26.81 0.72 5.57
CA VAL A 111 -26.38 0.40 4.20
C VAL A 111 -27.28 1.06 3.16
N ARG A 112 -28.61 1.02 3.34
CA ARG A 112 -29.56 1.65 2.41
C ARG A 112 -29.45 3.18 2.38
N ARG A 113 -29.32 3.83 3.54
CA ARG A 113 -29.11 5.29 3.65
C ARG A 113 -27.79 5.69 2.98
N LEU A 114 -26.72 4.99 3.33
CA LEU A 114 -25.39 5.17 2.77
C LEU A 114 -25.35 5.00 1.25
N PHE A 115 -25.98 3.95 0.72
CA PHE A 115 -26.10 3.70 -0.72
C PHE A 115 -26.87 4.84 -1.41
N THR A 116 -28.00 5.26 -0.83
CA THR A 116 -28.82 6.36 -1.39
C THR A 116 -28.03 7.67 -1.40
N ALA A 117 -27.41 8.03 -0.27
CA ALA A 117 -26.58 9.23 -0.13
C ALA A 117 -25.37 9.20 -1.08
N THR A 118 -24.72 8.05 -1.26
CA THR A 118 -23.58 7.89 -2.18
C THR A 118 -24.01 8.01 -3.64
N CYS A 119 -25.11 7.38 -4.03
CA CYS A 119 -25.67 7.52 -5.39
C CYS A 119 -26.10 8.96 -5.70
N VAL A 120 -26.69 9.67 -4.73
CA VAL A 120 -27.05 11.09 -4.90
C VAL A 120 -25.80 11.96 -4.97
N LEU A 121 -24.86 11.84 -4.02
CA LEU A 121 -23.61 12.61 -4.00
C LEU A 121 -22.80 12.42 -5.28
N LEU A 122 -22.56 11.18 -5.68
CA LEU A 122 -21.81 10.86 -6.89
C LEU A 122 -22.58 11.18 -8.17
N GLY A 123 -23.91 11.02 -8.18
CA GLY A 123 -24.76 11.38 -9.31
C GLY A 123 -24.75 12.89 -9.55
N THR A 124 -24.93 13.69 -8.50
CA THR A 124 -24.79 15.15 -8.54
C THR A 124 -23.37 15.55 -8.90
N ALA A 125 -22.33 14.93 -8.34
CA ALA A 125 -20.94 15.22 -8.70
C ALA A 125 -20.64 14.90 -10.17
N ALA A 126 -21.13 13.76 -10.69
CA ALA A 126 -20.97 13.39 -12.10
C ALA A 126 -21.73 14.36 -13.03
N LEU A 127 -22.95 14.75 -12.69
CA LEU A 127 -23.73 15.75 -13.45
C LEU A 127 -23.05 17.12 -13.46
N LEU A 128 -22.63 17.62 -12.29
CA LEU A 128 -21.93 18.90 -12.16
C LEU A 128 -20.58 18.88 -12.88
N ALA A 129 -19.80 17.81 -12.75
CA ALA A 129 -18.52 17.68 -13.46
C ALA A 129 -18.73 17.60 -14.97
N THR A 130 -19.74 16.86 -15.44
CA THR A 130 -20.10 16.78 -16.88
C THR A 130 -20.55 18.14 -17.42
N ALA A 131 -21.37 18.89 -16.68
CA ALA A 131 -21.75 20.25 -17.06
C ALA A 131 -20.56 21.21 -17.06
N ALA A 132 -19.63 21.06 -16.10
CA ALA A 132 -18.40 21.83 -15.99
C ALA A 132 -17.24 21.29 -16.85
N ALA A 133 -17.44 20.25 -17.68
CA ALA A 133 -16.39 19.60 -18.45
C ALA A 133 -15.45 20.57 -19.19
N PRO A 134 -15.94 21.58 -19.97
CA PRO A 134 -15.05 22.52 -20.66
C PRO A 134 -14.27 23.42 -19.72
N VAL A 135 -14.83 23.76 -18.54
CA VAL A 135 -14.16 24.59 -17.53
C VAL A 135 -13.06 23.79 -16.83
N LEU A 136 -13.35 22.54 -16.46
CA LEU A 136 -12.39 21.62 -15.86
C LEU A 136 -11.22 21.36 -16.82
N THR A 137 -11.49 21.03 -18.08
CA THR A 137 -10.41 20.79 -19.05
C THR A 137 -9.62 22.06 -19.37
N THR A 138 -10.28 23.16 -19.75
CA THR A 138 -9.61 24.35 -20.32
C THR A 138 -8.96 25.27 -19.29
N HIS A 139 -9.46 25.30 -18.04
CA HIS A 139 -9.00 26.24 -17.02
C HIS A 139 -8.35 25.59 -15.80
N VAL A 140 -8.68 24.32 -15.50
CA VAL A 140 -8.10 23.60 -14.34
C VAL A 140 -6.95 22.71 -14.78
N PHE A 141 -7.19 21.78 -15.72
CA PHE A 141 -6.24 20.73 -16.07
C PHE A 141 -5.25 21.09 -17.18
N LEU A 142 -5.74 21.75 -18.24
CA LEU A 142 -4.92 22.25 -19.34
C LEU A 142 -4.77 23.77 -19.25
N SER A 143 -3.88 24.31 -20.09
CA SER A 143 -3.89 25.72 -20.46
C SER A 143 -4.47 25.83 -21.88
N ALA A 144 -5.23 26.89 -22.16
CA ALA A 144 -5.75 27.16 -23.51
C ALA A 144 -4.62 27.24 -24.56
N ASP A 145 -3.48 27.81 -24.18
CA ASP A 145 -2.26 27.94 -24.99
C ASP A 145 -1.31 26.72 -24.81
N GLY A 146 -1.85 25.56 -24.44
CA GLY A 146 -1.09 24.31 -24.30
C GLY A 146 -0.90 23.56 -25.62
N LYS A 147 0.10 22.67 -25.69
CA LYS A 147 0.33 21.81 -26.87
C LYS A 147 -0.58 20.58 -26.92
N VAL A 148 -1.22 20.23 -25.80
CA VAL A 148 -2.21 19.15 -25.73
C VAL A 148 -3.56 19.63 -26.26
N ASN A 149 -4.23 18.79 -27.06
CA ASN A 149 -5.49 19.14 -27.70
C ASN A 149 -6.65 19.25 -26.67
N THR A 150 -7.03 20.49 -26.34
CA THR A 150 -8.09 20.79 -25.36
C THR A 150 -9.49 20.38 -25.85
N SER A 151 -9.80 20.51 -27.14
CA SER A 151 -11.14 20.14 -27.65
C SER A 151 -11.36 18.62 -27.62
N LEU A 152 -10.32 17.84 -27.96
CA LEU A 152 -10.33 16.38 -27.84
C LEU A 152 -10.42 15.94 -26.38
N THR A 153 -9.64 16.56 -25.50
CA THR A 153 -9.69 16.29 -24.05
C THR A 153 -11.10 16.57 -23.50
N THR A 154 -11.76 17.63 -23.95
CA THR A 154 -13.12 17.99 -23.54
C THR A 154 -14.16 16.98 -24.06
N ALA A 155 -14.09 16.59 -25.34
CA ALA A 155 -14.98 15.58 -25.92
C ALA A 155 -14.84 14.22 -25.22
N LEU A 156 -13.61 13.78 -24.95
CA LEU A 156 -13.36 12.56 -24.15
C LEU A 156 -13.89 12.72 -22.72
N SER A 157 -13.69 13.87 -22.08
CA SER A 157 -14.18 14.13 -20.71
C SER A 157 -15.69 13.99 -20.61
N TYR A 158 -16.47 14.49 -21.59
CA TYR A 158 -17.93 14.29 -21.63
C TYR A 158 -18.35 12.80 -21.60
N LEU A 159 -17.58 11.91 -22.23
CA LEU A 159 -17.85 10.47 -22.22
C LEU A 159 -17.37 9.77 -20.94
N LEU A 160 -16.30 10.30 -20.32
CA LEU A 160 -15.59 9.71 -19.17
C LEU A 160 -16.17 10.14 -17.81
N LEU A 161 -16.67 11.37 -17.67
CA LEU A 161 -17.17 11.92 -16.41
C LEU A 161 -18.38 11.18 -15.81
N PRO A 162 -19.32 10.61 -16.60
CA PRO A 162 -20.36 9.72 -16.06
C PRO A 162 -19.82 8.50 -15.29
N ALA A 163 -18.57 8.08 -15.54
CA ALA A 163 -17.94 6.97 -14.81
C ALA A 163 -17.69 7.26 -13.32
N ILE A 164 -17.70 8.53 -12.87
CA ILE A 164 -17.54 8.93 -11.46
C ILE A 164 -18.52 8.17 -10.56
N LEU A 165 -19.78 8.05 -11.00
CA LEU A 165 -20.83 7.33 -10.29
C LEU A 165 -20.47 5.85 -10.13
N PHE A 166 -20.04 5.21 -11.20
CA PHE A 166 -19.74 3.77 -11.20
C PHE A 166 -18.45 3.42 -10.46
N TYR A 167 -17.43 4.28 -10.48
CA TYR A 167 -16.23 4.11 -9.66
C TYR A 167 -16.54 4.14 -8.17
N GLY A 168 -17.21 5.20 -7.70
CA GLY A 168 -17.55 5.32 -6.27
C GLY A 168 -18.57 4.27 -5.83
N LEU A 169 -19.52 3.88 -6.70
CA LEU A 169 -20.43 2.78 -6.45
C LEU A 169 -19.71 1.43 -6.35
N SER A 170 -18.79 1.13 -7.28
CA SER A 170 -17.99 -0.09 -7.24
C SER A 170 -17.20 -0.21 -5.93
N ALA A 171 -16.64 0.90 -5.46
CA ALA A 171 -15.87 0.93 -4.24
C ALA A 171 -16.73 0.85 -2.97
N LEU A 172 -17.91 1.50 -2.94
CA LEU A 172 -18.90 1.33 -1.87
C LEU A 172 -19.38 -0.14 -1.78
N LEU A 173 -19.78 -0.74 -2.91
CA LEU A 173 -20.23 -2.14 -2.93
C LEU A 173 -19.12 -3.10 -2.50
N THR A 174 -17.87 -2.81 -2.86
CA THR A 174 -16.70 -3.56 -2.38
C THR A 174 -16.52 -3.40 -0.87
N ALA A 175 -16.66 -2.20 -0.32
CA ALA A 175 -16.58 -1.97 1.12
C ALA A 175 -17.66 -2.74 1.89
N ILE A 176 -18.91 -2.75 1.40
CA ILE A 176 -20.02 -3.50 2.01
C ILE A 176 -19.78 -5.02 1.94
N LEU A 177 -19.30 -5.54 0.80
CA LEU A 177 -18.96 -6.96 0.69
C LEU A 177 -17.79 -7.35 1.61
N ASN A 178 -16.83 -6.44 1.83
CA ASN A 178 -15.68 -6.69 2.70
C ASN A 178 -16.07 -6.78 4.18
N THR A 179 -17.08 -6.05 4.68
CA THR A 179 -17.53 -6.21 6.08
C THR A 179 -18.12 -7.61 6.29
N ARG A 180 -18.93 -8.07 5.34
CA ARG A 180 -19.46 -9.43 5.21
C ARG A 180 -18.41 -10.51 4.87
N GLN A 181 -17.12 -10.18 4.83
CA GLN A 181 -16.00 -11.08 4.50
C GLN A 181 -16.00 -11.66 3.06
N VAL A 182 -16.75 -11.05 2.13
CA VAL A 182 -16.90 -11.49 0.73
C VAL A 182 -15.92 -10.73 -0.18
N PHE A 183 -14.62 -11.00 -0.01
CA PHE A 183 -13.55 -10.25 -0.69
C PHE A 183 -13.38 -10.53 -2.20
N LYS A 184 -13.76 -11.73 -2.67
CA LYS A 184 -13.46 -12.17 -4.05
C LYS A 184 -14.05 -11.26 -5.14
N PRO A 185 -15.34 -10.86 -5.12
CA PRO A 185 -15.91 -10.01 -6.17
C PRO A 185 -15.18 -8.66 -6.29
N GLY A 186 -14.88 -8.02 -5.15
CA GLY A 186 -14.13 -6.77 -5.09
C GLY A 186 -12.73 -6.88 -5.71
N ALA A 187 -12.03 -7.99 -5.46
CA ALA A 187 -10.70 -8.23 -6.03
C ALA A 187 -10.72 -8.49 -7.56
N TRP A 188 -11.79 -9.08 -8.09
CA TRP A 188 -11.92 -9.38 -9.53
C TRP A 188 -12.54 -8.23 -10.35
N ALA A 189 -13.28 -7.31 -9.75
CA ALA A 189 -13.92 -6.23 -10.48
C ALA A 189 -12.93 -5.37 -11.31
N PRO A 190 -11.74 -4.96 -10.79
CA PRO A 190 -10.75 -4.23 -11.59
C PRO A 190 -10.17 -5.03 -12.76
N VAL A 191 -10.10 -6.37 -12.63
CA VAL A 191 -9.68 -7.26 -13.74
C VAL A 191 -10.68 -7.17 -14.88
N LEU A 192 -11.98 -7.21 -14.58
CA LEU A 192 -13.04 -7.10 -15.59
C LEU A 192 -13.01 -5.74 -16.30
N ASN A 193 -12.76 -4.64 -15.58
CA ASN A 193 -12.55 -3.32 -16.18
C ASN A 193 -11.39 -3.35 -17.18
N ASN A 194 -10.23 -3.85 -16.76
CA ASN A 194 -9.05 -3.93 -17.62
C ASN A 194 -9.27 -4.83 -18.84
N VAL A 195 -9.99 -5.95 -18.70
CA VAL A 195 -10.33 -6.82 -19.84
C VAL A 195 -11.23 -6.10 -20.84
N VAL A 196 -12.27 -5.39 -20.39
CA VAL A 196 -13.12 -4.58 -21.28
C VAL A 196 -12.30 -3.48 -21.97
N MET A 197 -11.41 -2.81 -21.24
CA MET A 197 -10.49 -1.80 -21.80
C MET A 197 -9.56 -2.37 -22.87
N LEU A 198 -8.99 -3.55 -22.66
CA LEU A 198 -8.16 -4.24 -23.64
C LEU A 198 -8.99 -4.59 -24.90
N THR A 199 -10.21 -5.09 -24.74
CA THR A 199 -11.13 -5.34 -25.86
C THR A 199 -11.48 -4.05 -26.61
N VAL A 200 -11.73 -2.95 -25.90
CA VAL A 200 -12.00 -1.62 -26.50
C VAL A 200 -10.81 -1.11 -27.30
N LEU A 201 -9.58 -1.30 -26.82
CA LEU A 201 -8.36 -0.92 -27.53
C LEU A 201 -8.13 -1.79 -28.79
N VAL A 202 -8.47 -3.08 -28.74
CA VAL A 202 -8.46 -3.96 -29.93
C VAL A 202 -9.52 -3.52 -30.95
N ILE A 203 -10.73 -3.16 -30.51
CA ILE A 203 -11.78 -2.62 -31.39
C ILE A 203 -11.36 -1.27 -31.99
N TYR A 204 -10.74 -0.40 -31.20
CA TYR A 204 -10.20 0.89 -31.66
C TYR A 204 -9.14 0.70 -32.76
N TYR A 205 -8.24 -0.27 -32.60
CA TYR A 205 -7.26 -0.63 -33.62
C TYR A 205 -7.91 -1.20 -34.90
N ALA A 206 -8.92 -2.05 -34.76
CA ALA A 206 -9.66 -2.62 -35.88
C ALA A 206 -10.61 -1.64 -36.58
N THR A 207 -10.92 -0.50 -35.95
CA THR A 207 -11.80 0.54 -36.52
C THR A 207 -11.03 1.32 -37.60
N PRO A 208 -11.52 1.41 -38.85
CA PRO A 208 -10.85 2.15 -39.90
C PRO A 208 -10.95 3.67 -39.70
N GLY A 209 -9.98 4.42 -40.26
CA GLY A 209 -9.87 5.88 -40.16
C GLY A 209 -8.86 6.35 -39.10
N GLU A 210 -8.63 7.65 -39.04
CA GLU A 210 -7.84 8.30 -37.98
C GLU A 210 -8.78 9.08 -37.06
N ILE A 211 -8.36 9.31 -35.80
CA ILE A 211 -9.18 10.10 -34.87
C ILE A 211 -9.13 11.57 -35.28
N THR A 212 -10.30 12.20 -35.42
CA THR A 212 -10.41 13.57 -35.91
C THR A 212 -9.88 14.56 -34.86
N LEU A 213 -8.72 15.16 -35.12
CA LEU A 213 -8.06 16.07 -34.18
C LEU A 213 -8.60 17.50 -34.24
N ASP A 214 -8.93 18.00 -35.45
CA ASP A 214 -9.53 19.32 -35.64
C ASP A 214 -10.34 19.37 -36.96
N PRO A 215 -11.64 19.72 -36.94
CA PRO A 215 -12.49 19.88 -35.77
C PRO A 215 -12.87 18.52 -35.16
N VAL A 216 -12.78 18.39 -33.84
CA VAL A 216 -13.18 17.17 -33.13
C VAL A 216 -14.67 16.89 -33.33
N ARG A 217 -14.98 15.73 -33.92
CA ARG A 217 -16.36 15.30 -34.20
C ARG A 217 -16.80 14.29 -33.14
N MET A 218 -17.85 14.60 -32.39
CA MET A 218 -18.42 13.67 -31.41
C MET A 218 -19.02 12.40 -32.04
N SER A 219 -19.30 12.43 -33.35
CA SER A 219 -19.75 11.28 -34.15
C SER A 219 -18.60 10.41 -34.67
N ASP A 220 -17.34 10.75 -34.37
CA ASP A 220 -16.17 9.96 -34.78
C ASP A 220 -16.21 8.57 -34.10
N PRO A 221 -16.24 7.46 -34.89
CA PRO A 221 -16.28 6.10 -34.33
C PRO A 221 -15.13 5.80 -33.38
N LYS A 222 -13.91 6.31 -33.63
CA LYS A 222 -12.75 6.06 -32.77
C LYS A 222 -12.86 6.79 -31.44
N LEU A 223 -13.36 8.02 -31.45
CA LEU A 223 -13.62 8.79 -30.23
C LEU A 223 -14.71 8.12 -29.38
N LEU A 224 -15.80 7.68 -30.02
CA LEU A 224 -16.90 6.99 -29.34
C LEU A 224 -16.47 5.63 -28.78
N VAL A 225 -15.77 4.80 -29.55
CA VAL A 225 -15.23 3.51 -29.07
C VAL A 225 -14.34 3.73 -27.85
N LEU A 226 -13.43 4.70 -27.89
CA LEU A 226 -12.51 4.99 -26.79
C LEU A 226 -13.24 5.50 -25.54
N GLY A 227 -14.08 6.54 -25.66
CA GLY A 227 -14.74 7.16 -24.51
C GLY A 227 -15.88 6.32 -23.93
N VAL A 228 -16.78 5.81 -24.76
CA VAL A 228 -17.89 4.93 -24.31
C VAL A 228 -17.34 3.60 -23.81
N GLY A 229 -16.31 3.06 -24.46
CA GLY A 229 -15.67 1.80 -24.06
C GLY A 229 -15.01 1.86 -22.68
N VAL A 230 -14.35 2.97 -22.33
CA VAL A 230 -13.84 3.19 -20.97
C VAL A 230 -14.98 3.18 -19.96
N THR A 231 -16.02 3.99 -20.18
CA THR A 231 -17.14 4.10 -19.25
C THR A 231 -17.89 2.77 -19.11
N LEU A 232 -18.02 2.00 -20.20
CA LEU A 232 -18.52 0.63 -20.17
C LEU A 232 -17.66 -0.29 -19.29
N GLY A 233 -16.32 -0.18 -19.35
CA GLY A 233 -15.41 -0.93 -18.46
C GLY A 233 -15.67 -0.66 -16.97
N VAL A 234 -15.90 0.60 -16.60
CA VAL A 234 -16.23 1.00 -15.22
C VAL A 234 -17.66 0.58 -14.83
N VAL A 235 -18.62 0.64 -15.77
CA VAL A 235 -19.97 0.10 -15.56
C VAL A 235 -19.91 -1.41 -15.30
N VAL A 236 -19.18 -2.17 -16.11
CA VAL A 236 -18.98 -3.61 -15.93
C VAL A 236 -18.31 -3.91 -14.58
N GLN A 237 -17.31 -3.11 -14.18
CA GLN A 237 -16.69 -3.19 -12.85
C GLN A 237 -17.74 -3.09 -11.73
N ALA A 238 -18.57 -2.04 -11.73
CA ALA A 238 -19.60 -1.84 -10.72
C ALA A 238 -20.69 -2.94 -10.76
N MET A 239 -21.17 -3.28 -11.96
CA MET A 239 -22.24 -4.26 -12.16
C MET A 239 -21.81 -5.69 -11.79
N SER A 240 -20.52 -6.03 -11.90
CA SER A 240 -19.99 -7.33 -11.48
C SER A 240 -20.18 -7.64 -9.98
N LEU A 241 -20.35 -6.60 -9.15
CA LEU A 241 -20.55 -6.71 -7.70
C LEU A 241 -22.03 -6.93 -7.33
N VAL A 242 -22.96 -6.50 -8.17
CA VAL A 242 -24.42 -6.59 -7.92
C VAL A 242 -24.90 -8.04 -7.71
N PRO A 243 -24.43 -9.06 -8.46
CA PRO A 243 -24.75 -10.46 -8.18
C PRO A 243 -24.29 -10.94 -6.79
N ALA A 244 -23.14 -10.46 -6.30
CA ALA A 244 -22.66 -10.83 -4.96
C ALA A 244 -23.51 -10.17 -3.87
N ILE A 245 -23.82 -8.88 -4.00
CA ILE A 245 -24.71 -8.15 -3.10
C ILE A 245 -26.09 -8.85 -2.99
N ARG A 246 -26.64 -9.34 -4.11
CA ARG A 246 -27.90 -10.10 -4.13
C ARG A 246 -27.79 -11.47 -3.46
N ARG A 247 -26.64 -12.15 -3.53
CA ARG A 247 -26.42 -13.45 -2.86
C ARG A 247 -26.36 -13.30 -1.34
N GLU A 248 -25.75 -12.22 -0.85
CA GLU A 248 -25.72 -11.87 0.58
C GLU A 248 -27.04 -11.24 1.07
N SER A 249 -28.10 -11.22 0.25
CA SER A 249 -29.42 -10.64 0.57
C SER A 249 -29.40 -9.17 1.02
N ILE A 250 -28.35 -8.43 0.66
CA ILE A 250 -28.18 -7.02 1.04
C ILE A 250 -29.18 -6.16 0.27
N SER A 251 -30.06 -5.48 0.99
CA SER A 251 -31.07 -4.60 0.39
C SER A 251 -30.44 -3.29 -0.09
N LEU A 252 -30.43 -3.07 -1.41
CA LEU A 252 -30.08 -1.77 -2.02
C LEU A 252 -31.31 -0.88 -2.27
N LYS A 253 -32.46 -1.16 -1.65
CA LYS A 253 -33.66 -0.32 -1.81
C LYS A 253 -33.38 1.09 -1.28
N PRO A 254 -33.66 2.17 -2.03
CA PRO A 254 -33.45 3.53 -1.54
C PRO A 254 -34.06 3.77 -0.16
N LEU A 255 -33.37 4.56 0.65
CA LEU A 255 -33.81 5.02 1.96
C LEU A 255 -33.17 6.37 2.22
N TRP A 256 -33.99 7.40 2.41
CA TRP A 256 -33.52 8.75 2.68
C TRP A 256 -33.19 8.93 4.17
N GLY A 257 -32.31 9.88 4.46
CA GLY A 257 -31.85 10.21 5.80
C GLY A 257 -30.33 10.08 5.95
N LEU A 258 -29.75 10.99 6.75
CA LEU A 258 -28.36 10.91 7.20
C LEU A 258 -28.34 10.29 8.59
N ASP A 259 -27.33 9.47 8.87
CA ASP A 259 -27.13 8.89 10.19
C ASP A 259 -26.25 9.80 11.05
N ASP A 260 -26.69 10.14 12.27
CA ASP A 260 -25.93 11.00 13.17
C ASP A 260 -24.56 10.42 13.54
N ARG A 261 -24.39 9.09 13.46
CA ARG A 261 -23.08 8.43 13.65
C ARG A 261 -22.01 8.94 12.68
N LEU A 262 -22.39 9.43 11.49
CA LEU A 262 -21.46 10.02 10.51
C LEU A 262 -20.81 11.32 11.03
N LYS A 263 -21.49 12.08 11.91
CA LYS A 263 -20.97 13.34 12.47
C LYS A 263 -19.77 13.09 13.39
N GLN A 264 -19.75 11.97 14.12
CA GLN A 264 -18.68 11.63 15.07
C GLN A 264 -17.30 11.52 14.40
N PHE A 265 -17.25 11.20 13.11
CA PHE A 265 -16.00 10.99 12.35
C PHE A 265 -15.62 12.20 11.47
N GLY A 266 -16.38 13.30 11.53
CA GLY A 266 -16.19 14.48 10.67
C GLY A 266 -14.80 15.12 10.78
N GLY A 267 -14.19 15.13 11.96
CA GLY A 267 -12.84 15.68 12.16
C GLY A 267 -11.74 14.92 11.40
N MET A 268 -11.80 13.59 11.41
CA MET A 268 -10.85 12.75 10.64
C MET A 268 -11.14 12.82 9.14
N ALA A 269 -12.42 12.93 8.76
CA ALA A 269 -12.82 13.13 7.37
C ALA A 269 -12.21 14.40 6.78
N VAL A 270 -12.28 15.54 7.49
CA VAL A 270 -11.67 16.81 7.06
C VAL A 270 -10.16 16.66 6.86
N ALA A 271 -9.44 15.99 7.76
CA ALA A 271 -8.00 15.77 7.63
C ALA A 271 -7.63 14.96 6.38
N ILE A 272 -8.43 13.94 6.03
CA ILE A 272 -8.20 13.07 4.86
C ILE A 272 -8.70 13.73 3.57
N VAL A 273 -9.81 14.48 3.58
CA VAL A 273 -10.25 15.33 2.46
C VAL A 273 -9.14 16.32 2.11
N LEU A 274 -8.58 16.99 3.11
CA LEU A 274 -7.48 17.95 2.93
C LEU A 274 -6.22 17.27 2.39
N TYR A 275 -5.83 16.12 2.92
CA TYR A 275 -4.72 15.31 2.40
C TYR A 275 -4.90 15.00 0.90
N VAL A 276 -6.08 14.52 0.50
CA VAL A 276 -6.35 14.18 -0.90
C VAL A 276 -6.36 15.44 -1.77
N LEU A 277 -7.03 16.52 -1.35
CA LEU A 277 -7.06 17.79 -2.07
C LEU A 277 -5.66 18.36 -2.33
N ILE A 278 -4.76 18.31 -1.34
CA ILE A 278 -3.37 18.73 -1.49
C ILE A 278 -2.67 17.86 -2.53
N SER A 279 -2.79 16.54 -2.44
CA SER A 279 -2.21 15.61 -3.44
C SER A 279 -2.71 15.91 -4.86
N GLN A 280 -4.03 16.12 -5.02
CA GLN A 280 -4.64 16.44 -6.31
C GLN A 280 -4.21 17.80 -6.85
N ALA A 281 -4.09 18.84 -6.02
CA ALA A 281 -3.57 20.14 -6.46
C ALA A 281 -2.15 20.02 -7.04
N GLY A 282 -1.30 19.21 -6.40
CA GLY A 282 0.03 18.89 -6.91
C GLY A 282 0.05 18.04 -8.19
N MET A 283 -1.03 17.31 -8.51
CA MET A 283 -1.18 16.59 -9.78
C MET A 283 -1.66 17.52 -10.89
N ILE A 284 -2.61 18.41 -10.59
CA ILE A 284 -3.15 19.42 -11.52
C ILE A 284 -2.02 20.32 -12.03
N VAL A 285 -1.18 20.85 -11.13
CA VAL A 285 -0.05 21.71 -11.52
C VAL A 285 0.95 20.97 -12.42
N ALA A 286 1.33 19.73 -12.09
CA ALA A 286 2.25 18.94 -12.90
C ALA A 286 1.66 18.61 -14.30
N THR A 287 0.36 18.28 -14.35
CA THR A 287 -0.36 18.04 -15.60
C THR A 287 -0.43 19.31 -16.46
N ARG A 288 -0.75 20.46 -15.87
CA ARG A 288 -0.84 21.73 -16.58
C ARG A 288 0.52 22.14 -17.18
N ILE A 289 1.61 22.05 -16.40
CA ILE A 289 2.96 22.40 -16.86
C ILE A 289 3.44 21.43 -17.95
N SER A 290 3.25 20.11 -17.77
CA SER A 290 3.60 19.13 -18.81
C SER A 290 2.80 19.31 -20.10
N SER A 291 1.51 19.64 -20.01
CA SER A 291 0.64 19.88 -21.17
C SER A 291 0.96 21.15 -21.97
N HIS A 292 1.61 22.12 -21.34
CA HIS A 292 2.05 23.35 -21.99
C HIS A 292 3.41 23.15 -22.67
N ALA A 293 4.34 22.46 -21.99
CA ALA A 293 5.65 22.14 -22.56
C ALA A 293 5.57 21.17 -23.75
N ASP A 294 4.72 20.14 -23.69
CA ASP A 294 4.75 19.06 -24.68
C ASP A 294 3.39 18.40 -24.93
N ALA A 295 3.12 18.04 -26.19
CA ALA A 295 1.88 17.36 -26.58
C ALA A 295 1.80 15.93 -25.99
N SER A 296 2.93 15.24 -25.85
CA SER A 296 3.05 13.91 -25.24
C SER A 296 3.37 14.00 -23.73
N GLY A 297 3.56 15.21 -23.18
CA GLY A 297 4.04 15.48 -21.83
C GLY A 297 3.23 14.79 -20.72
N PRO A 298 1.89 14.99 -20.63
CA PRO A 298 1.08 14.31 -19.64
C PRO A 298 1.13 12.77 -19.74
N ALA A 299 1.12 12.20 -20.95
CA ALA A 299 1.25 10.75 -21.13
C ALA A 299 2.61 10.24 -20.65
N ILE A 300 3.70 10.91 -21.04
CA ILE A 300 5.07 10.58 -20.64
C ILE A 300 5.23 10.65 -19.11
N TYR A 301 4.85 11.77 -18.48
CA TYR A 301 5.00 11.98 -17.05
C TYR A 301 4.25 10.91 -16.21
N ASN A 302 3.00 10.62 -16.58
CA ASN A 302 2.19 9.63 -15.85
C ASN A 302 2.70 8.20 -16.04
N ASN A 303 3.19 7.85 -17.24
CA ASN A 303 3.75 6.51 -17.49
C ASN A 303 5.12 6.32 -16.83
N ALA A 304 5.98 7.33 -16.84
CA ALA A 304 7.23 7.30 -16.10
C ALA A 304 6.98 7.07 -14.60
N TRP A 305 6.03 7.80 -14.00
CA TRP A 305 5.63 7.58 -12.61
C TRP A 305 5.06 6.17 -12.36
N LEU A 306 4.23 5.65 -13.28
CA LEU A 306 3.69 4.29 -13.19
C LEU A 306 4.78 3.22 -13.24
N LEU A 307 5.77 3.34 -14.15
CA LEU A 307 6.91 2.44 -14.21
C LEU A 307 7.70 2.43 -12.89
N LEU A 308 7.96 3.60 -12.30
CA LEU A 308 8.64 3.71 -11.01
C LEU A 308 7.83 3.05 -9.88
N GLN A 309 6.49 3.13 -9.92
CA GLN A 309 5.65 2.44 -8.93
C GLN A 309 5.72 0.91 -9.02
N LEU A 310 6.12 0.30 -10.14
CA LEU A 310 6.13 -1.17 -10.27
C LEU A 310 7.11 -1.86 -9.27
N PRO A 311 8.41 -1.51 -9.21
CA PRO A 311 9.32 -2.05 -8.20
C PRO A 311 8.85 -1.84 -6.76
N TYR A 312 8.37 -0.63 -6.44
CA TYR A 312 7.88 -0.31 -5.10
C TYR A 312 6.61 -1.11 -4.74
N GLY A 313 5.67 -1.21 -5.69
CA GLY A 313 4.40 -1.90 -5.53
C GLY A 313 4.54 -3.41 -5.33
N VAL A 314 5.67 -4.00 -5.72
CA VAL A 314 6.04 -5.39 -5.43
C VAL A 314 6.89 -5.47 -4.15
N LEU A 315 8.03 -4.80 -4.09
CA LEU A 315 9.02 -5.02 -3.02
C LEU A 315 8.75 -4.16 -1.78
N GLY A 316 8.56 -2.85 -1.96
CA GLY A 316 8.31 -1.92 -0.86
C GLY A 316 6.99 -2.22 -0.14
N VAL A 317 5.92 -2.46 -0.88
CA VAL A 317 4.62 -2.85 -0.30
C VAL A 317 4.71 -4.19 0.42
N THR A 318 5.41 -5.21 -0.12
CA THR A 318 5.56 -6.50 0.58
C THR A 318 6.35 -6.39 1.87
N VAL A 319 7.47 -5.65 1.90
CA VAL A 319 8.22 -5.38 3.14
C VAL A 319 7.33 -4.68 4.17
N LEU A 320 6.59 -3.66 3.72
CA LEU A 320 5.69 -2.91 4.58
C LEU A 320 4.54 -3.76 5.13
N THR A 321 3.91 -4.60 4.31
CA THR A 321 2.83 -5.51 4.73
C THR A 321 3.33 -6.58 5.71
N ALA A 322 4.57 -7.06 5.57
CA ALA A 322 5.15 -8.04 6.49
C ALA A 322 5.47 -7.42 7.87
N ILE A 323 5.88 -6.16 7.92
CA ILE A 323 6.29 -5.48 9.16
C ILE A 323 5.12 -4.79 9.86
N MET A 324 4.10 -4.35 9.13
CA MET A 324 2.94 -3.60 9.66
C MET A 324 2.27 -4.24 10.89
N PRO A 325 2.01 -5.58 10.97
CA PRO A 325 1.40 -6.17 12.17
C PRO A 325 2.25 -6.06 13.44
N ARG A 326 3.58 -6.08 13.30
CA ARG A 326 4.53 -5.89 14.41
C ARG A 326 4.60 -4.42 14.80
N LEU A 327 4.76 -3.54 13.81
CA LEU A 327 4.80 -2.09 13.98
C LEU A 327 3.53 -1.55 14.67
N SER A 328 2.34 -2.01 14.25
CA SER A 328 1.07 -1.62 14.87
C SER A 328 0.91 -2.15 16.29
N ARG A 329 1.39 -3.36 16.61
CA ARG A 329 1.37 -3.90 17.97
C ARG A 329 2.30 -3.11 18.90
N ASN A 330 3.52 -2.86 18.46
CA ASN A 330 4.53 -2.15 19.23
C ASN A 330 4.14 -0.68 19.44
N ALA A 331 3.56 -0.03 18.42
CA ALA A 331 3.01 1.32 18.53
C ALA A 331 1.79 1.40 19.47
N ALA A 332 0.90 0.41 19.46
CA ALA A 332 -0.25 0.35 20.38
C ALA A 332 0.14 0.02 21.83
N ALA A 333 1.34 -0.54 22.05
CA ALA A 333 1.94 -0.76 23.36
C ALA A 333 2.84 0.41 23.82
N ASP A 334 2.93 1.49 23.01
CA ASP A 334 3.88 2.61 23.17
C ASP A 334 5.37 2.19 23.31
N ASP A 335 5.73 0.99 22.84
CA ASP A 335 7.11 0.47 22.82
C ASP A 335 7.92 1.18 21.73
N THR A 336 8.40 2.36 22.10
CA THR A 336 9.18 3.26 21.25
C THR A 336 10.48 2.62 20.75
N PRO A 337 11.30 1.92 21.58
CA PRO A 337 12.45 1.16 21.10
C PRO A 337 12.10 0.13 20.02
N ALA A 338 11.09 -0.72 20.24
CA ALA A 338 10.72 -1.75 19.27
C ALA A 338 10.16 -1.16 17.96
N VAL A 339 9.47 -0.01 18.01
CA VAL A 339 9.05 0.75 16.83
C VAL A 339 10.25 1.30 16.04
N VAL A 340 11.30 1.79 16.72
CA VAL A 340 12.54 2.27 16.09
C VAL A 340 13.32 1.13 15.42
N ASP A 341 13.38 -0.04 16.05
CA ASP A 341 14.01 -1.23 15.47
C ASP A 341 13.26 -1.74 14.24
N ASP A 342 11.92 -1.85 14.32
CA ASP A 342 11.09 -2.27 13.18
C ASP A 342 11.17 -1.28 12.02
N LEU A 343 11.21 0.03 12.30
CA LEU A 343 11.44 1.08 11.30
C LEU A 343 12.82 0.94 10.63
N SER A 344 13.86 0.65 11.42
CA SER A 344 15.23 0.46 10.94
C SER A 344 15.37 -0.78 10.08
N VAL A 345 14.70 -1.88 10.44
CA VAL A 345 14.61 -3.11 9.63
C VAL A 345 13.83 -2.87 8.34
N ALA A 346 12.66 -2.22 8.41
CA ALA A 346 11.85 -1.88 7.24
C ALA A 346 12.63 -1.03 6.23
N THR A 347 13.28 0.02 6.71
CA THR A 347 14.12 0.90 5.89
C THR A 347 15.26 0.13 5.24
N ARG A 348 16.00 -0.67 6.02
CA ARG A 348 17.14 -1.45 5.51
C ARG A 348 16.73 -2.47 4.45
N LEU A 349 15.67 -3.25 4.69
CA LEU A 349 15.15 -4.21 3.71
C LEU A 349 14.65 -3.53 2.44
N THR A 350 13.97 -2.40 2.57
CA THR A 350 13.48 -1.60 1.44
C THR A 350 14.64 -1.05 0.60
N MET A 351 15.70 -0.54 1.24
CA MET A 351 16.88 -0.02 0.53
C MET A 351 17.68 -1.14 -0.16
N ILE A 352 17.94 -2.27 0.52
CA ILE A 352 18.60 -3.45 -0.08
C ILE A 352 17.84 -3.92 -1.34
N SER A 353 16.50 -3.85 -1.31
CA SER A 353 15.64 -4.33 -2.40
C SER A 353 15.49 -3.33 -3.54
N LEU A 354 15.33 -2.03 -3.24
CA LEU A 354 15.02 -1.01 -4.24
C LEU A 354 16.26 -0.36 -4.86
N VAL A 355 17.35 -0.14 -4.11
CA VAL A 355 18.53 0.58 -4.63
C VAL A 355 19.11 -0.08 -5.89
N PRO A 356 19.29 -1.42 -6.00
CA PRO A 356 19.76 -2.04 -7.25
C PRO A 356 18.84 -1.76 -8.44
N ILE A 357 17.52 -1.75 -8.22
CA ILE A 357 16.53 -1.51 -9.28
C ILE A 357 16.49 -0.02 -9.65
N ILE A 358 16.64 0.87 -8.67
CA ILE A 358 16.75 2.32 -8.91
C ILE A 358 17.98 2.61 -9.76
N THR A 359 19.14 2.04 -9.40
CA THR A 359 20.36 2.18 -10.20
C THR A 359 20.17 1.59 -11.60
N PHE A 360 19.50 0.45 -11.75
CA PHE A 360 19.17 -0.11 -13.07
C PHE A 360 18.28 0.83 -13.89
N LEU A 361 17.20 1.36 -13.31
CA LEU A 361 16.30 2.32 -13.96
C LEU A 361 17.02 3.63 -14.31
N THR A 362 17.97 4.09 -13.49
CA THR A 362 18.79 5.28 -13.77
C THR A 362 19.64 5.09 -15.02
N PHE A 363 20.29 3.94 -15.22
CA PHE A 363 21.20 3.73 -16.36
C PHE A 363 20.52 3.14 -17.59
N ALA A 364 19.57 2.22 -17.44
CA ALA A 364 18.85 1.55 -18.52
C ALA A 364 17.49 2.20 -18.87
N GLY A 365 17.13 3.33 -18.23
CA GLY A 365 15.84 4.00 -18.42
C GLY A 365 15.45 4.21 -19.90
N PRO A 366 16.28 4.83 -20.76
CA PRO A 366 16.01 4.99 -22.20
C PRO A 366 15.76 3.66 -22.92
N GLU A 367 16.52 2.62 -22.59
CA GLU A 367 16.38 1.28 -23.18
C GLU A 367 15.08 0.60 -22.76
N ILE A 368 14.67 0.77 -21.49
CA ILE A 368 13.39 0.31 -20.95
C ILE A 368 12.23 1.06 -21.62
N GLY A 369 12.40 2.36 -21.87
CA GLY A 369 11.48 3.18 -22.67
C GLY A 369 11.26 2.58 -24.06
N GLN A 370 12.33 2.35 -24.83
CA GLN A 370 12.25 1.72 -26.16
C GLN A 370 11.68 0.30 -26.10
N ALA A 371 12.13 -0.52 -25.14
CA ALA A 371 11.73 -1.93 -25.00
C ALA A 371 10.24 -2.13 -24.74
N LEU A 372 9.60 -1.18 -24.07
CA LEU A 372 8.18 -1.26 -23.65
C LEU A 372 7.26 -0.36 -24.49
N TYR A 373 7.70 0.83 -24.89
CA TYR A 373 6.88 1.85 -25.52
C TYR A 373 7.27 2.19 -26.97
N GLY A 374 8.42 1.70 -27.48
CA GLY A 374 8.93 1.96 -28.83
C GLY A 374 8.16 1.24 -29.96
N TYR A 375 6.84 1.15 -29.85
CA TYR A 375 5.95 0.44 -30.77
C TYR A 375 4.79 1.33 -31.24
N GLY A 376 4.31 1.09 -32.46
CA GLY A 376 3.13 1.76 -33.01
C GLY A 376 3.28 3.29 -33.05
N ASN A 377 2.19 3.98 -32.75
CA ASN A 377 2.04 5.43 -32.92
C ASN A 377 2.75 6.26 -31.84
N PHE A 378 3.28 5.64 -30.78
CA PHE A 378 4.12 6.34 -29.80
C PHE A 378 5.52 6.61 -30.36
N GLY A 379 6.01 5.74 -31.25
CA GLY A 379 7.31 5.87 -31.91
C GLY A 379 8.50 5.74 -30.95
N SER A 380 9.70 5.77 -31.51
CA SER A 380 10.95 5.69 -30.74
C SER A 380 11.27 6.99 -29.99
N GLY A 381 10.86 8.16 -30.51
CA GLY A 381 11.16 9.46 -29.90
C GLY A 381 10.54 9.63 -28.52
N ASP A 382 9.21 9.52 -28.41
CA ASP A 382 8.53 9.63 -27.11
C ASP A 382 8.84 8.45 -26.18
N ALA A 383 9.12 7.27 -26.72
CA ALA A 383 9.61 6.12 -25.95
C ALA A 383 10.96 6.41 -25.28
N GLU A 384 11.90 7.04 -25.99
CA GLU A 384 13.17 7.47 -25.41
C GLU A 384 12.96 8.54 -24.34
N ARG A 385 12.16 9.58 -24.62
CA ARG A 385 11.85 10.67 -23.68
C ARG A 385 11.21 10.14 -22.39
N LEU A 386 10.32 9.16 -22.49
CA LEU A 386 9.74 8.45 -21.35
C LEU A 386 10.80 7.68 -20.57
N GLY A 387 11.70 6.97 -21.25
CA GLY A 387 12.82 6.29 -20.62
C GLY A 387 13.82 7.24 -19.94
N GLN A 388 14.08 8.41 -20.52
CA GLN A 388 14.87 9.49 -19.92
C GLN A 388 14.15 10.05 -18.67
N ALA A 389 12.85 10.32 -18.73
CA ALA A 389 12.06 10.74 -17.57
C ALA A 389 12.11 9.72 -16.43
N VAL A 390 12.07 8.42 -16.73
CA VAL A 390 12.30 7.33 -15.75
C VAL A 390 13.72 7.39 -15.17
N SER A 391 14.74 7.49 -16.01
CA SER A 391 16.16 7.53 -15.61
C SER A 391 16.43 8.66 -14.59
N TRP A 392 16.03 9.88 -14.92
CA TRP A 392 16.23 11.05 -14.07
C TRP A 392 15.35 11.04 -12.82
N SER A 393 14.20 10.37 -12.85
CA SER A 393 13.26 10.33 -11.71
C SER A 393 13.44 9.11 -10.80
N ALA A 394 14.23 8.11 -11.20
CA ALA A 394 14.34 6.82 -10.49
C ALA A 394 14.74 6.97 -9.01
N PHE A 395 15.59 7.95 -8.68
CA PHE A 395 15.99 8.23 -7.30
C PHE A 395 14.81 8.51 -6.37
N THR A 396 13.68 9.00 -6.89
CA THR A 396 12.44 9.31 -6.15
C THR A 396 11.94 8.13 -5.33
N LEU A 397 12.20 6.90 -5.76
CA LEU A 397 11.76 5.70 -5.05
C LEU A 397 12.41 5.55 -3.66
N ILE A 398 13.60 6.12 -3.44
CA ILE A 398 14.22 6.17 -2.10
C ILE A 398 13.32 6.98 -1.15
N PRO A 399 13.16 8.33 -1.30
CA PRO A 399 12.38 9.12 -0.38
C PRO A 399 10.88 8.78 -0.41
N TYR A 400 10.32 8.37 -1.55
CA TYR A 400 8.93 7.90 -1.64
C TYR A 400 8.68 6.70 -0.72
N SER A 401 9.57 5.71 -0.75
CA SER A 401 9.46 4.53 0.12
C SER A 401 9.65 4.88 1.60
N LEU A 402 10.59 5.78 1.91
CA LEU A 402 10.78 6.30 3.28
C LEU A 402 9.52 6.99 3.79
N VAL A 403 8.95 7.94 3.03
CA VAL A 403 7.70 8.64 3.39
C VAL A 403 6.58 7.62 3.66
N LEU A 404 6.38 6.63 2.79
CA LEU A 404 5.30 5.65 2.98
C LEU A 404 5.49 4.76 4.22
N ILE A 405 6.73 4.45 4.62
CA ILE A 405 6.99 3.77 5.90
C ILE A 405 6.71 4.71 7.08
N GLN A 406 7.19 5.96 7.00
CA GLN A 406 6.99 6.99 8.05
C GLN A 406 5.50 7.28 8.29
N LEU A 407 4.71 7.45 7.23
CA LEU A 407 3.26 7.67 7.32
C LEU A 407 2.55 6.53 8.06
N ARG A 408 3.02 5.29 7.93
CA ARG A 408 2.41 4.12 8.58
C ARG A 408 2.66 4.10 10.09
N VAL A 409 3.80 4.62 10.55
CA VAL A 409 4.03 4.86 11.99
C VAL A 409 3.03 5.88 12.53
N PHE A 410 2.83 7.01 11.84
CA PHE A 410 1.88 8.04 12.28
C PHE A 410 0.42 7.54 12.26
N TYR A 411 0.02 6.77 11.24
CA TYR A 411 -1.31 6.15 11.21
C TYR A 411 -1.49 5.09 12.31
N ALA A 412 -0.46 4.31 12.65
CA ALA A 412 -0.51 3.34 13.73
C ALA A 412 -0.62 3.99 15.13
N ARG A 413 -0.22 5.26 15.28
CA ARG A 413 -0.39 6.07 16.50
C ARG A 413 -1.60 7.02 16.43
N GLU A 414 -2.54 6.78 15.51
CA GLU A 414 -3.76 7.57 15.28
C GLU A 414 -3.54 9.07 14.92
N GLN A 415 -2.31 9.46 14.56
CA GLN A 415 -1.95 10.85 14.27
C GLN A 415 -2.30 11.26 12.83
N ALA A 416 -3.59 11.33 12.50
CA ALA A 416 -4.07 11.59 11.13
C ALA A 416 -3.60 12.92 10.51
N TRP A 417 -3.32 13.95 11.31
CA TRP A 417 -2.90 15.28 10.83
C TRP A 417 -1.42 15.33 10.40
N THR A 418 -0.54 14.54 11.02
CA THR A 418 0.90 14.55 10.72
C THR A 418 1.19 14.15 9.26
N PRO A 419 0.55 13.10 8.68
CA PRO A 419 0.53 12.81 7.25
C PRO A 419 0.12 13.98 6.35
N THR A 420 -0.92 14.74 6.74
CA THR A 420 -1.42 15.87 5.94
C THR A 420 -0.39 17.00 5.85
N TRP A 421 0.31 17.30 6.94
CA TRP A 421 1.41 18.28 6.93
C TRP A 421 2.62 17.81 6.11
N ILE A 422 2.97 16.51 6.16
CA ILE A 422 4.04 15.94 5.33
C ILE A 422 3.69 16.07 3.84
N VAL A 423 2.47 15.72 3.43
CA VAL A 423 2.03 15.83 2.03
C VAL A 423 1.85 17.29 1.58
N LEU A 424 1.52 18.21 2.48
CA LEU A 424 1.58 19.65 2.19
C LEU A 424 3.01 20.09 1.86
N GLY A 425 4.01 19.68 2.66
CA GLY A 425 5.42 19.99 2.39
C GLY A 425 5.91 19.41 1.06
N ILE A 426 5.61 18.12 0.79
CA ILE A 426 5.93 17.45 -0.48
C ILE A 426 5.32 18.21 -1.66
N THR A 427 4.03 18.56 -1.56
CA THR A 427 3.29 19.22 -2.64
C THR A 427 3.75 20.64 -2.85
N ALA A 428 4.02 21.41 -1.79
CA ALA A 428 4.50 22.78 -1.89
C ALA A 428 5.86 22.85 -2.60
N VAL A 429 6.82 22.00 -2.21
CA VAL A 429 8.13 21.93 -2.88
C VAL A 429 8.00 21.40 -4.30
N LYS A 430 7.18 20.37 -4.54
CA LYS A 430 6.90 19.89 -5.89
C LYS A 430 6.36 21.02 -6.78
N ILE A 431 5.32 21.74 -6.35
CA ILE A 431 4.71 22.85 -7.10
C ILE A 431 5.73 23.96 -7.37
N ALA A 432 6.51 24.37 -6.36
CA ALA A 432 7.51 25.43 -6.52
C ALA A 432 8.60 25.04 -7.53
N LEU A 433 9.15 23.83 -7.43
CA LEU A 433 10.18 23.34 -8.36
C LEU A 433 9.59 23.08 -9.76
N SER A 434 8.37 22.54 -9.85
CA SER A 434 7.66 22.39 -11.12
C SER A 434 7.45 23.74 -11.81
N ALA A 435 7.08 24.79 -11.08
CA ALA A 435 6.90 26.14 -11.64
C ALA A 435 8.21 26.79 -12.08
N LEU A 436 9.35 26.47 -11.45
CA LEU A 436 10.68 26.90 -11.88
C LEU A 436 11.21 26.11 -13.09
N THR A 437 10.63 24.94 -13.38
CA THR A 437 11.16 24.03 -14.41
C THR A 437 11.25 24.68 -15.81
N PRO A 438 10.21 25.39 -16.31
CA PRO A 438 10.28 26.05 -17.62
C PRO A 438 11.28 27.21 -17.70
N MET A 439 11.75 27.74 -16.56
CA MET A 439 12.77 28.79 -16.52
C MET A 439 14.21 28.24 -16.54
N ILE A 440 14.38 26.96 -16.21
CA ILE A 440 15.69 26.29 -16.09
C ILE A 440 15.94 25.37 -17.29
N ALA A 441 14.88 24.77 -17.84
CA ALA A 441 14.96 23.89 -19.00
C ALA A 441 15.51 24.64 -20.23
N SER A 442 16.50 24.05 -20.90
CA SER A 442 17.05 24.62 -22.14
C SER A 442 16.24 24.25 -23.39
N SER A 443 15.32 23.30 -23.26
CA SER A 443 14.34 22.93 -24.28
C SER A 443 13.05 22.42 -23.62
N ASP A 444 11.94 22.55 -24.34
CA ASP A 444 10.62 22.09 -23.89
C ASP A 444 10.60 20.60 -23.50
N ASP A 445 11.40 19.77 -24.18
CA ASP A 445 11.55 18.34 -23.90
C ASP A 445 12.08 18.06 -22.49
N GLN A 446 12.99 18.90 -22.00
CA GLN A 446 13.58 18.74 -20.67
C GLN A 446 12.58 19.04 -19.56
N VAL A 447 11.53 19.83 -19.82
CA VAL A 447 10.53 20.20 -18.81
C VAL A 447 9.82 18.97 -18.25
N VAL A 448 9.46 18.00 -19.10
CA VAL A 448 8.77 16.77 -18.70
C VAL A 448 9.68 15.87 -17.84
N ILE A 449 10.97 15.81 -18.17
CA ILE A 449 11.98 15.05 -17.42
C ILE A 449 12.21 15.69 -16.04
N LEU A 450 12.42 17.00 -16.02
CA LEU A 450 12.68 17.78 -14.80
C LEU A 450 11.46 17.88 -13.88
N LEU A 451 10.23 17.80 -14.40
CA LEU A 451 9.00 17.65 -13.59
C LEU A 451 9.05 16.38 -12.72
N GLY A 452 9.59 15.28 -13.24
CA GLY A 452 9.81 14.06 -12.49
C GLY A 452 10.88 14.21 -11.39
N VAL A 453 11.96 14.95 -11.67
CA VAL A 453 12.97 15.35 -10.68
C VAL A 453 12.36 16.24 -9.58
N ALA A 454 11.53 17.22 -9.94
CA ALA A 454 10.82 18.10 -8.99
C ALA A 454 9.89 17.30 -8.05
N ASN A 455 9.19 16.29 -8.58
CA ASN A 455 8.42 15.34 -7.76
C ASN A 455 9.34 14.55 -6.80
N GLY A 456 10.50 14.09 -7.27
CA GLY A 456 11.51 13.43 -6.44
C GLY A 456 12.04 14.29 -5.30
N LEU A 457 12.40 15.54 -5.60
CA LEU A 457 12.85 16.52 -4.61
C LEU A 457 11.75 16.87 -3.59
N GLY A 458 10.49 16.96 -4.03
CA GLY A 458 9.33 17.06 -3.14
C GLY A 458 9.25 15.90 -2.15
N TYR A 459 9.41 14.65 -2.62
CA TYR A 459 9.47 13.49 -1.72
C TYR A 459 10.69 13.51 -0.79
N ILE A 460 11.86 14.01 -1.21
CA ILE A 460 13.01 14.21 -0.29
C ILE A 460 12.61 15.12 0.86
N THR A 461 11.95 16.26 0.59
CA THR A 461 11.42 17.14 1.64
C THR A 461 10.48 16.37 2.57
N GLY A 462 9.57 15.57 2.03
CA GLY A 462 8.70 14.70 2.82
C GLY A 462 9.45 13.73 3.74
N ALA A 463 10.48 13.05 3.22
CA ALA A 463 11.27 12.08 3.97
C ALA A 463 12.10 12.73 5.09
N VAL A 464 12.61 13.95 4.84
CA VAL A 464 13.34 14.77 5.83
C VAL A 464 12.38 15.28 6.92
N VAL A 465 11.24 15.86 6.53
CA VAL A 465 10.23 16.38 7.47
C VAL A 465 9.64 15.25 8.31
N GLY A 466 9.24 14.13 7.69
CA GLY A 466 8.74 12.95 8.38
C GLY A 466 9.80 12.30 9.28
N GLY A 467 11.05 12.25 8.84
CA GLY A 467 12.18 11.78 9.65
C GLY A 467 12.44 12.66 10.88
N TRP A 468 12.36 13.99 10.72
CA TRP A 468 12.48 14.96 11.83
C TRP A 468 11.30 14.85 12.82
N LEU A 469 10.07 14.70 12.32
CA LEU A 469 8.86 14.49 13.14
C LEU A 469 8.93 13.17 13.92
N LEU A 470 9.44 12.09 13.31
CA LEU A 470 9.69 10.82 14.01
C LEU A 470 10.82 10.96 15.05
N HIS A 471 11.93 11.60 14.71
CA HIS A 471 13.02 11.83 15.67
C HIS A 471 12.55 12.63 16.89
N ARG A 472 11.69 13.63 16.69
CA ARG A 472 11.07 14.42 17.77
C ARG A 472 10.07 13.62 18.62
N SER A 473 9.42 12.60 18.08
CA SER A 473 8.36 11.83 18.76
C SER A 473 8.77 10.44 19.27
N LEU A 474 9.90 9.91 18.82
CA LEU A 474 10.46 8.61 19.20
C LEU A 474 11.90 8.72 19.75
N GLY A 475 12.52 9.90 19.72
CA GLY A 475 13.91 10.08 20.13
C GLY A 475 14.92 9.57 19.09
N ASN A 476 16.09 9.10 19.56
CA ASN A 476 17.18 8.70 18.67
C ASN A 476 16.82 7.45 17.86
N LEU A 477 16.67 7.60 16.54
CA LEU A 477 16.24 6.54 15.62
C LEU A 477 17.33 5.47 15.32
N GLN A 478 18.52 5.56 15.93
CA GLN A 478 19.64 4.60 15.80
C GLN A 478 20.08 4.27 14.35
N MET A 479 19.78 5.15 13.39
CA MET A 479 19.94 4.91 11.94
C MET A 479 21.39 4.76 11.44
N ALA A 480 22.41 4.88 12.30
CA ALA A 480 23.82 4.77 11.92
C ALA A 480 24.15 3.43 11.24
N ASN A 481 23.60 2.32 11.77
CA ASN A 481 23.78 0.98 11.18
C ASN A 481 23.05 0.83 9.83
N VAL A 482 21.90 1.49 9.67
CA VAL A 482 21.16 1.52 8.40
C VAL A 482 21.98 2.26 7.34
N GLY A 483 22.55 3.42 7.68
CA GLY A 483 23.40 4.21 6.78
C GLY A 483 24.58 3.42 6.22
N LYS A 484 25.29 2.64 7.05
CA LYS A 484 26.40 1.78 6.59
C LYS A 484 25.92 0.76 5.56
N THR A 485 24.83 0.04 5.82
CA THR A 485 24.30 -0.95 4.88
C THR A 485 23.82 -0.30 3.58
N VAL A 486 23.15 0.86 3.65
CA VAL A 486 22.71 1.62 2.46
C VAL A 486 23.91 2.01 1.59
N TRP A 487 25.00 2.53 2.17
CA TRP A 487 26.20 2.87 1.42
C TRP A 487 26.85 1.66 0.72
N VAL A 488 26.93 0.51 1.39
CA VAL A 488 27.43 -0.73 0.76
C VAL A 488 26.52 -1.16 -0.38
N VAL A 489 25.19 -1.06 -0.23
CA VAL A 489 24.24 -1.39 -1.30
C VAL A 489 24.36 -0.44 -2.50
N VAL A 490 24.50 0.86 -2.26
CA VAL A 490 24.72 1.86 -3.33
C VAL A 490 26.02 1.56 -4.08
N LEU A 491 27.13 1.33 -3.38
CA LEU A 491 28.42 1.01 -4.00
C LEU A 491 28.39 -0.31 -4.79
N ALA A 492 27.75 -1.35 -4.25
CA ALA A 492 27.57 -2.62 -4.95
C ALA A 492 26.69 -2.49 -6.21
N SER A 493 25.62 -1.69 -6.14
CA SER A 493 24.72 -1.42 -7.26
C SER A 493 25.41 -0.57 -8.33
N MET A 494 26.22 0.42 -7.93
CA MET A 494 27.07 1.20 -8.82
C MET A 494 28.11 0.33 -9.54
N ALA A 495 28.79 -0.57 -8.82
CA ALA A 495 29.71 -1.53 -9.43
C ALA A 495 28.99 -2.48 -10.40
N GLY A 496 27.80 -2.98 -10.03
CA GLY A 496 26.95 -3.78 -10.92
C GLY A 496 26.55 -3.03 -12.19
N ALA A 497 26.19 -1.75 -12.09
CA ALA A 497 25.87 -0.90 -13.23
C ALA A 497 27.09 -0.61 -14.12
N LEU A 498 28.29 -0.41 -13.53
CA LEU A 498 29.52 -0.24 -14.30
C LEU A 498 29.87 -1.51 -15.11
N VAL A 499 29.72 -2.70 -14.50
CA VAL A 499 29.92 -3.97 -15.22
C VAL A 499 28.86 -4.16 -16.30
N MET A 500 27.60 -3.81 -16.03
CA MET A 500 26.51 -3.83 -17.02
C MET A 500 26.83 -2.93 -18.22
N LEU A 501 27.15 -1.65 -18.00
CA LEU A 501 27.48 -0.69 -19.06
C LEU A 501 28.76 -1.07 -19.82
N GLY A 502 29.73 -1.67 -19.14
CA GLY A 502 30.94 -2.21 -19.76
C GLY A 502 30.62 -3.37 -20.70
N ALA A 503 29.85 -4.36 -20.22
CA ALA A 503 29.44 -5.52 -21.02
C ALA A 503 28.54 -5.12 -22.20
N ASP A 504 27.60 -4.19 -21.99
CA ASP A 504 26.69 -3.66 -23.02
C ASP A 504 27.48 -3.07 -24.21
N ARG A 505 28.49 -2.24 -23.93
CA ARG A 505 29.38 -1.69 -24.96
C ARG A 505 30.34 -2.70 -25.57
N LEU A 506 30.90 -3.62 -24.78
CA LEU A 506 31.85 -4.63 -25.26
C LEU A 506 31.18 -5.67 -26.17
N LEU A 507 29.94 -6.04 -25.88
CA LEU A 507 29.14 -6.97 -26.68
C LEU A 507 28.40 -6.28 -27.84
N GLY A 508 28.37 -4.94 -27.87
CA GLY A 508 27.65 -4.17 -28.88
C GLY A 508 26.14 -4.41 -28.85
N LEU A 509 25.55 -4.48 -27.64
CA LEU A 509 24.12 -4.76 -27.48
C LEU A 509 23.24 -3.61 -28.00
N ASP A 510 23.79 -2.41 -28.13
CA ASP A 510 23.17 -1.27 -28.83
C ASP A 510 22.72 -1.64 -30.26
N ARG A 511 23.44 -2.56 -30.92
CA ARG A 511 23.08 -3.09 -32.24
C ARG A 511 21.76 -3.85 -32.23
N LEU A 512 21.36 -4.46 -31.11
CA LEU A 512 20.04 -5.10 -31.01
C LEU A 512 18.94 -4.04 -31.10
N THR A 513 19.10 -2.92 -30.37
CA THR A 513 18.17 -1.78 -30.43
C THR A 513 18.13 -1.17 -31.84
N SER A 514 19.27 -0.95 -32.50
CA SER A 514 19.28 -0.31 -33.82
C SER A 514 18.80 -1.21 -34.97
N LEU A 515 19.01 -2.53 -34.89
CA LEU A 515 18.58 -3.49 -35.91
C LEU A 515 17.15 -3.99 -35.74
N PHE A 516 16.69 -4.17 -34.49
CA PHE A 516 15.40 -4.79 -34.16
C PHE A 516 14.46 -3.88 -33.34
N GLY A 517 14.80 -2.62 -33.09
CA GLY A 517 13.93 -1.65 -32.44
C GLY A 517 13.52 -2.04 -31.01
N GLY A 518 12.22 -1.94 -30.71
CA GLY A 518 11.63 -2.31 -29.41
C GLY A 518 11.96 -3.75 -28.98
N PRO A 519 11.70 -4.78 -29.81
CA PRO A 519 12.05 -6.17 -29.49
C PRO A 519 13.54 -6.39 -29.19
N GLY A 520 14.43 -5.74 -29.95
CA GLY A 520 15.87 -5.79 -29.68
C GLY A 520 16.25 -5.13 -28.36
N SER A 521 15.62 -4.00 -28.04
CA SER A 521 15.77 -3.31 -26.76
C SER A 521 15.25 -4.16 -25.59
N MET A 522 14.19 -4.94 -25.78
CA MET A 522 13.67 -5.86 -24.75
C MET A 522 14.68 -6.98 -24.42
N VAL A 523 15.35 -7.54 -25.43
CA VAL A 523 16.43 -8.52 -25.22
C VAL A 523 17.63 -7.89 -24.52
N ARG A 524 18.05 -6.69 -24.95
CA ARG A 524 19.13 -5.90 -24.32
C ARG A 524 18.85 -5.63 -22.84
N VAL A 525 17.69 -5.06 -22.52
CA VAL A 525 17.23 -4.78 -21.15
C VAL A 525 17.20 -6.05 -20.30
N MET A 526 16.76 -7.19 -20.85
CA MET A 526 16.75 -8.46 -20.12
C MET A 526 18.16 -8.96 -19.81
N ILE A 527 19.09 -8.91 -20.77
CA ILE A 527 20.49 -9.31 -20.57
C ILE A 527 21.17 -8.39 -19.54
N SER A 528 21.07 -7.08 -19.75
CA SER A 528 21.64 -6.04 -18.88
C SER A 528 21.08 -6.11 -17.45
N GLY A 529 19.77 -6.30 -17.30
CA GLY A 529 19.12 -6.45 -16.00
C GLY A 529 19.54 -7.72 -15.25
N VAL A 530 19.59 -8.87 -15.93
CA VAL A 530 20.07 -10.13 -15.32
C VAL A 530 21.54 -10.00 -14.91
N LEU A 531 22.39 -9.46 -15.78
CA LEU A 531 23.81 -9.25 -15.49
C LEU A 531 24.00 -8.33 -14.28
N MET A 532 23.33 -7.18 -14.25
CA MET A 532 23.43 -6.22 -13.16
C MET A 532 22.96 -6.82 -11.83
N LEU A 533 21.82 -7.54 -11.82
CA LEU A 533 21.30 -8.17 -10.61
C LEU A 533 22.24 -9.27 -10.10
N VAL A 534 22.80 -10.11 -10.98
CA VAL A 534 23.76 -11.16 -10.60
C VAL A 534 25.03 -10.55 -10.02
N VAL A 535 25.63 -9.56 -10.68
CA VAL A 535 26.87 -8.90 -10.21
C VAL A 535 26.62 -8.20 -8.87
N THR A 536 25.53 -7.44 -8.75
CA THR A 536 25.17 -6.75 -7.51
C THR A 536 24.96 -7.77 -6.37
N PHE A 537 24.21 -8.85 -6.62
CA PHE A 537 23.97 -9.91 -5.63
C PHE A 537 25.28 -10.57 -5.16
N VAL A 538 26.18 -10.89 -6.08
CA VAL A 538 27.50 -11.47 -5.76
C VAL A 538 28.33 -10.52 -4.88
N ILE A 539 28.35 -9.22 -5.19
CA ILE A 539 29.08 -8.23 -4.37
C ILE A 539 28.45 -8.11 -2.97
N LEU A 540 27.12 -8.03 -2.85
CA LEU A 540 26.43 -7.96 -1.56
C LEU A 540 26.62 -9.24 -0.72
N TRP A 541 26.71 -10.40 -1.37
CA TRP A 541 27.02 -11.68 -0.73
C TRP A 541 28.46 -11.71 -0.19
N PHE A 542 29.44 -11.26 -0.97
CA PHE A 542 30.83 -11.10 -0.50
C PHE A 542 30.96 -10.06 0.62
N ALA A 543 30.15 -9.00 0.60
CA ALA A 543 30.06 -8.03 1.69
C ALA A 543 29.38 -8.57 2.97
N LYS A 544 28.92 -9.84 2.96
CA LYS A 544 28.30 -10.56 4.09
C LYS A 544 27.13 -9.81 4.74
N ILE A 545 26.32 -9.11 3.94
CA ILE A 545 25.11 -8.44 4.45
C ILE A 545 24.15 -9.53 4.99
N PRO A 546 23.75 -9.49 6.28
CA PRO A 546 22.98 -10.56 6.92
C PRO A 546 21.70 -10.93 6.16
N GLU A 547 21.01 -9.93 5.61
CA GLU A 547 19.79 -10.08 4.83
C GLU A 547 19.99 -10.84 3.51
N ILE A 548 21.15 -10.72 2.87
CA ILE A 548 21.48 -11.44 1.63
C ILE A 548 21.95 -12.87 1.94
N VAL A 549 22.71 -13.04 3.02
CA VAL A 549 23.14 -14.36 3.49
C VAL A 549 21.92 -15.21 3.88
N SER A 550 20.92 -14.66 4.58
CA SER A 550 19.71 -15.41 4.94
C SER A 550 18.90 -15.88 3.70
N ILE A 551 18.85 -15.07 2.63
CA ILE A 551 18.27 -15.48 1.34
C ILE A 551 19.03 -16.69 0.77
N THR A 552 20.36 -16.68 0.76
CA THR A 552 21.13 -17.84 0.26
C THR A 552 20.85 -19.10 1.07
N VAL A 553 20.79 -19.01 2.40
CA VAL A 553 20.46 -20.15 3.28
C VAL A 553 19.06 -20.69 3.00
N ALA A 554 18.06 -19.81 2.80
CA ALA A 554 16.69 -20.20 2.46
C ALA A 554 16.60 -20.89 1.08
N VAL A 555 17.29 -20.35 0.07
CA VAL A 555 17.35 -20.96 -1.28
C VAL A 555 18.06 -22.31 -1.23
N THR A 556 19.22 -22.41 -0.58
CA THR A 556 19.95 -23.69 -0.42
C THR A 556 19.12 -24.73 0.32
N ARG A 557 18.38 -24.34 1.37
CA ARG A 557 17.45 -25.22 2.09
C ARG A 557 16.34 -25.75 1.18
N LYS A 558 15.73 -24.88 0.36
CA LYS A 558 14.65 -25.24 -0.56
C LYS A 558 15.14 -26.10 -1.74
N VAL A 559 16.32 -25.79 -2.28
CA VAL A 559 16.99 -26.60 -3.33
C VAL A 559 17.40 -27.97 -2.77
N ARG A 560 17.87 -28.06 -1.53
CA ARG A 560 18.20 -29.33 -0.86
C ARG A 560 16.96 -30.20 -0.64
N ALA A 561 15.85 -29.60 -0.21
CA ALA A 561 14.56 -30.28 -0.09
C ALA A 561 14.05 -30.79 -1.46
N LEU A 562 14.11 -29.97 -2.53
CA LEU A 562 13.73 -30.37 -3.89
C LEU A 562 14.66 -31.42 -4.50
N ARG A 563 15.94 -31.46 -4.10
CA ARG A 563 16.91 -32.49 -4.53
C ARG A 563 16.84 -33.79 -3.72
N GLY A 564 15.84 -33.98 -2.86
CA GLY A 564 15.62 -35.23 -2.11
C GLY A 564 16.73 -35.60 -1.12
N ARG A 565 17.73 -34.75 -0.90
CA ARG A 565 18.73 -34.94 0.14
C ARG A 565 18.13 -34.46 1.45
N GLY A 566 17.62 -35.42 2.22
CA GLY A 566 16.87 -35.20 3.45
C GLY A 566 17.41 -34.07 4.33
N ALA A 567 16.48 -33.44 5.05
CA ALA A 567 16.83 -32.69 6.24
C ALA A 567 17.77 -33.57 7.10
N ALA A 568 18.84 -32.98 7.60
CA ALA A 568 19.52 -33.62 8.73
C ALA A 568 18.50 -33.73 9.87
N PRO A 569 18.56 -34.77 10.73
CA PRO A 569 17.72 -34.81 11.91
C PRO A 569 17.83 -33.47 12.65
N GLU A 570 16.69 -32.94 13.07
CA GLU A 570 16.70 -31.81 14.00
C GLU A 570 17.46 -32.27 15.25
N PRO A 571 18.31 -31.42 15.86
CA PRO A 571 18.82 -31.73 17.19
C PRO A 571 17.61 -31.92 18.10
N GLU A 572 17.57 -33.05 18.79
CA GLU A 572 16.48 -33.46 19.65
C GLU A 572 16.24 -32.36 20.70
N VAL A 573 15.15 -31.59 20.51
CA VAL A 573 14.76 -30.53 21.44
C VAL A 573 14.22 -31.26 22.67
N ASP A 574 14.99 -31.20 23.76
CA ASP A 574 14.57 -31.70 25.06
C ASP A 574 13.21 -31.06 25.41
N PRO A 575 12.12 -31.86 25.54
CA PRO A 575 10.79 -31.32 25.82
C PRO A 575 10.68 -30.56 27.15
N LEU A 576 11.70 -30.64 28.01
CA LEU A 576 11.79 -29.93 29.29
C LEU A 576 12.39 -28.51 29.17
N ALA A 577 12.97 -28.14 28.03
CA ALA A 577 13.61 -26.83 27.84
C ALA A 577 12.61 -25.68 27.55
N ASP A 578 11.50 -25.98 26.88
CA ASP A 578 10.45 -25.01 26.50
C ASP A 578 9.21 -25.06 27.43
N ALA A 579 9.34 -25.66 28.61
CA ALA A 579 8.32 -25.56 29.65
C ALA A 579 8.32 -24.14 30.24
N GLU A 580 7.49 -23.26 29.66
CA GLU A 580 7.10 -22.00 30.32
C GLU A 580 6.71 -22.30 31.77
N THR A 581 7.38 -21.66 32.72
CA THR A 581 7.14 -21.87 34.14
C THR A 581 5.80 -21.23 34.51
N GLU A 582 4.69 -21.95 34.30
CA GLU A 582 3.38 -21.57 34.83
C GLU A 582 3.51 -21.44 36.35
N LEU A 583 3.38 -20.19 36.83
CA LEU A 583 3.27 -19.89 38.25
C LEU A 583 1.94 -20.45 38.77
N ILE A 584 1.97 -21.68 39.29
CA ILE A 584 0.84 -22.31 39.96
C ILE A 584 0.41 -21.39 41.12
N PRO A 585 -0.81 -20.81 41.09
CA PRO A 585 -1.28 -19.98 42.19
C PRO A 585 -1.51 -20.86 43.42
N VAL A 586 -0.88 -20.51 44.54
CA VAL A 586 -1.08 -21.22 45.81
C VAL A 586 -2.53 -21.05 46.27
N VAL A 587 -3.33 -22.10 46.11
CA VAL A 587 -4.68 -22.20 46.68
C VAL A 587 -4.54 -22.25 48.19
N ARG A 588 -4.70 -21.10 48.87
CA ARG A 588 -4.92 -21.08 50.32
C ARG A 588 -6.30 -21.66 50.60
N ALA A 589 -6.33 -22.87 51.17
CA ALA A 589 -7.53 -23.37 51.80
C ALA A 589 -7.92 -22.42 52.95
N THR A 590 -9.07 -21.76 52.83
CA THR A 590 -9.70 -21.01 53.92
C THR A 590 -10.31 -22.00 54.91
N PRO A 591 -9.87 -22.05 56.18
CA PRO A 591 -10.56 -22.84 57.18
C PRO A 591 -11.91 -22.22 57.49
N HIS A 592 -12.98 -23.00 57.41
CA HIS A 592 -14.27 -22.64 58.00
C HIS A 592 -14.13 -22.69 59.53
N GLU A 593 -14.09 -21.54 60.19
CA GLU A 593 -14.35 -21.49 61.63
C GLU A 593 -15.86 -21.57 61.89
N VAL A 594 -16.33 -22.78 62.19
CA VAL A 594 -17.53 -22.98 63.02
C VAL A 594 -17.06 -22.97 64.47
N GLY A 595 -17.72 -22.15 65.31
CA GLY A 595 -17.20 -21.83 66.64
C GLY A 595 -17.18 -22.99 67.64
N GLY A 596 -16.18 -22.98 68.53
CA GLY A 596 -16.08 -23.89 69.67
C GLY A 596 -14.78 -23.75 70.47
N GLN A 597 -14.82 -23.04 71.60
CA GLN A 597 -13.84 -23.22 72.70
C GLN A 597 -14.06 -24.63 73.31
N PRO A 598 -13.02 -25.35 73.82
CA PRO A 598 -12.30 -24.88 75.02
C PRO A 598 -10.82 -25.32 75.25
N ARG A 599 -10.13 -24.52 76.09
CA ARG A 599 -9.13 -24.83 77.17
C ARG A 599 -8.05 -25.93 77.03
N GLY A 600 -6.82 -25.51 77.40
CA GLY A 600 -5.77 -26.31 78.08
C GLY A 600 -4.56 -26.65 77.20
N ILE A 601 -3.29 -26.73 77.62
CA ILE A 601 -2.53 -26.46 78.88
C ILE A 601 -1.02 -26.71 78.49
N GLU A 602 -0.07 -26.07 79.19
CA GLU A 602 1.38 -26.40 79.29
C GLU A 602 2.38 -26.41 78.09
N ARG A 603 3.46 -25.62 78.28
CA ARG A 603 4.88 -25.90 77.91
C ARG A 603 5.51 -26.72 79.08
N PRO A 604 6.67 -27.44 79.01
CA PRO A 604 7.93 -26.98 78.36
C PRO A 604 9.01 -28.03 77.93
N GLY A 605 10.16 -27.55 77.41
CA GLY A 605 11.51 -28.07 77.78
C GLY A 605 12.33 -28.85 76.74
N GLY A 606 13.65 -28.56 76.63
CA GLY A 606 14.66 -29.44 75.99
C GLY A 606 15.73 -28.75 75.11
N LEU A 607 16.94 -28.51 75.65
CA LEU A 607 18.19 -28.09 74.95
C LEU A 607 19.06 -29.36 74.63
N PRO A 608 20.30 -29.34 74.04
CA PRO A 608 21.26 -28.24 73.73
C PRO A 608 22.10 -28.30 72.40
N TYR A 609 23.02 -27.32 72.28
CA TYR A 609 24.18 -27.00 71.36
C TYR A 609 25.20 -28.14 71.03
N PRO A 610 26.29 -27.98 70.18
CA PRO A 610 27.10 -26.79 69.73
C PRO A 610 27.26 -26.60 68.19
N GLY A 611 28.06 -25.69 67.57
CA GLY A 611 28.92 -24.53 67.96
C GLY A 611 30.10 -24.31 66.96
N HIS A 612 30.35 -23.11 66.38
CA HIS A 612 31.50 -22.16 66.61
C HIS A 612 31.37 -20.95 65.61
N GLU A 613 31.38 -19.67 66.02
CA GLU A 613 32.50 -18.67 66.05
C GLU A 613 33.11 -18.26 64.68
N ARG A 614 32.80 -17.05 64.13
CA ARG A 614 33.51 -15.73 64.21
C ARG A 614 34.96 -15.74 63.64
N VAL A 615 35.41 -14.84 62.74
CA VAL A 615 35.64 -13.35 62.79
C VAL A 615 35.77 -12.87 61.31
N GLY A 616 35.52 -11.64 60.81
CA GLY A 616 35.30 -10.28 61.36
C GLY A 616 34.98 -9.24 60.24
N SER A 617 35.02 -7.94 60.54
CA SER A 617 34.69 -6.78 59.65
C SER A 617 35.72 -5.64 59.88
N PRO A 618 35.78 -4.45 59.20
CA PRO A 618 34.69 -3.59 58.65
C PRO A 618 35.14 -2.74 57.40
N PRO A 619 34.70 -1.47 57.10
CA PRO A 619 33.44 -0.73 57.30
C PRO A 619 32.84 -0.02 56.04
N GLY A 620 31.52 0.23 56.06
CA GLY A 620 30.87 1.44 55.47
C GLY A 620 30.43 1.41 53.99
N THR A 621 29.35 2.06 53.56
CA THR A 621 28.26 2.79 54.27
C THR A 621 26.98 2.89 53.40
N GLY A 622 25.79 2.66 53.98
CA GLY A 622 24.56 3.39 53.63
C GLY A 622 23.43 2.69 52.83
N ARG A 623 22.36 2.31 53.56
CA ARG A 623 20.90 2.26 53.19
C ARG A 623 20.44 1.52 51.90
N SER A 624 19.27 0.88 51.83
CA SER A 624 18.35 0.30 52.83
C SER A 624 17.26 -0.53 52.10
N TRP A 625 17.25 -1.84 52.36
CA TRP A 625 16.15 -2.83 52.27
C TRP A 625 14.90 -2.56 51.39
N ALA A 626 14.70 -3.45 50.41
CA ALA A 626 13.39 -4.06 50.14
C ALA A 626 13.60 -5.53 49.69
N PHE A 627 12.87 -6.45 50.32
CA PHE A 627 12.72 -7.88 49.96
C PHE A 627 11.96 -8.01 48.62
N GLU A 628 11.91 -9.09 47.84
CA GLU A 628 12.28 -10.53 47.90
C GLU A 628 12.63 -10.93 46.43
N ASN A 629 13.16 -12.10 46.03
CA ASN A 629 13.41 -13.40 46.67
C ASN A 629 14.55 -14.13 45.94
N GLU A 630 15.13 -15.20 46.51
CA GLU A 630 15.99 -16.15 45.78
C GLU A 630 15.38 -17.56 45.81
N GLY A 631 15.09 -18.12 44.63
CA GLY A 631 14.66 -19.51 44.44
C GLY A 631 15.83 -20.40 44.04
N VAL A 632 16.10 -21.45 44.84
CA VAL A 632 17.25 -22.35 44.67
C VAL A 632 17.14 -23.19 43.41
N ARG A 633 18.21 -23.23 42.59
CA ARG A 633 18.40 -24.27 41.56
C ARG A 633 18.96 -25.53 42.21
N VAL A 634 18.29 -26.66 41.99
CA VAL A 634 18.86 -28.00 42.16
C VAL A 634 19.07 -28.58 40.75
N SER A 635 20.17 -29.31 40.57
CA SER A 635 20.71 -29.81 39.29
C SER A 635 19.83 -30.82 38.57
#